data_AF-A0A920VF49-F1
#
_entry.id   AF-A0A920VF49-F1
#
_cell.length_a   1.000
_cell.length_b   1.000
_cell.length_c   1.000
_cell.angle_alpha   90.00
_cell.angle_beta   90.00
_cell.angle_gamma   90.00
#
_symmetry.space_group_name_H-M   'P 1'
#
loop_
_entity.id
_entity.type
_entity.pdbx_description
1 polymer ?
#
loop_
_entity_poly.entity_id
_entity_poly.type
_entity_poly.pdbx_seq_one_letter_code
_entity_poly.pdbx_strand_id
1 'polypeptide(L)'
;MAHWGIALAKGPYYNKKWSDYSERELPETLDIGYHMARHAQGLGANGTPIERALLDALVHRYQSPKDQETAELLRWNDVYASAMRGVYAQFPSDLDVAALFAEAMMNRTPWRLGESRARGKPFDNADTLEMVEVLEKGMAESPQPHPGLLHLYIHTMEMSSTPQRALLAADQLRPLVPECGHLLHMPAHIYMQCGPLL
;
A
#
# COMPACT_ATOMS: atom_id res chain seq x y z
N MET A 1 -15.13 -6.40 9.46
CA MET A 1 -14.32 -5.54 8.57
C MET A 1 -14.44 -4.03 8.79
N ALA A 2 -15.57 -3.46 9.25
CA ALA A 2 -15.67 -2.00 9.46
C ALA A 2 -14.58 -1.41 10.39
N HIS A 3 -14.36 -2.00 11.57
CA HIS A 3 -13.29 -1.59 12.49
C HIS A 3 -11.88 -1.76 11.87
N TRP A 4 -11.67 -2.81 11.05
CA TRP A 4 -10.44 -3.00 10.31
C TRP A 4 -10.20 -1.86 9.31
N GLY A 5 -11.25 -1.42 8.60
CA GLY A 5 -11.14 -0.29 7.67
C GLY A 5 -10.78 1.02 8.36
N ILE A 6 -11.33 1.28 9.55
CA ILE A 6 -10.96 2.45 10.37
C ILE A 6 -9.48 2.38 10.75
N ALA A 7 -9.03 1.23 11.26
CA ALA A 7 -7.63 1.04 11.63
C ALA A 7 -6.70 1.16 10.41
N LEU A 8 -7.05 0.57 9.26
CA LEU A 8 -6.25 0.67 8.04
C LEU A 8 -6.09 2.13 7.59
N ALA A 9 -7.19 2.88 7.53
CA ALA A 9 -7.21 4.26 7.04
C ALA A 9 -6.49 5.28 7.94
N LYS A 10 -6.34 4.98 9.24
CA LYS A 10 -5.58 5.83 10.17
C LYS A 10 -4.06 5.74 9.96
N GLY A 11 -3.58 4.65 9.38
CA GLY A 11 -2.17 4.30 9.33
C GLY A 11 -1.38 5.12 8.33
N PRO A 12 -0.04 5.00 8.36
CA PRO A 12 0.79 5.60 7.33
C PRO A 12 0.46 4.99 5.97
N TYR A 13 0.73 5.77 4.93
CA TYR A 13 0.66 5.37 3.54
C TYR A 13 1.78 6.06 2.76
N TYR A 14 1.96 5.74 1.48
CA TYR A 14 3.09 6.19 0.68
C TYR A 14 3.39 7.71 0.79
N ASN A 15 2.35 8.54 0.86
CA ASN A 15 2.49 10.01 0.92
C ASN A 15 2.47 10.59 2.35
N LYS A 16 2.21 9.79 3.40
CA LYS A 16 2.27 10.22 4.81
C LYS A 16 2.92 9.10 5.63
N LYS A 17 4.23 9.19 5.83
CA LYS A 17 4.99 8.23 6.66
C LYS A 17 4.88 8.60 8.14
N TRP A 18 5.27 7.68 9.03
CA TRP A 18 5.20 7.89 10.48
C TRP A 18 5.84 9.19 10.97
N SER A 19 6.97 9.58 10.37
CA SER A 19 7.67 10.82 10.74
C SER A 19 6.99 12.11 10.27
N ASP A 20 5.93 12.02 9.45
CA ASP A 20 5.12 13.16 9.02
C ASP A 20 3.93 13.43 9.96
N TYR A 21 3.67 12.54 10.93
CA TYR A 21 2.62 12.76 11.93
C TYR A 21 3.10 13.75 12.99
N SER A 22 2.28 14.77 13.26
CA SER A 22 2.61 15.74 14.30
C SER A 22 2.50 15.13 15.71
N GLU A 23 3.13 15.76 16.70
CA GLU A 23 3.00 15.42 18.13
C GLU A 23 1.54 15.38 18.62
N ARG A 24 0.62 16.08 17.93
CA ARG A 24 -0.81 16.07 18.25
C ARG A 24 -1.58 14.94 17.57
N GLU A 25 -1.17 14.56 16.36
CA GLU A 25 -1.87 13.55 15.54
C GLU A 25 -1.43 12.12 15.86
N LEU A 26 -0.15 11.93 16.22
CA LEU A 26 0.43 10.62 16.44
C LEU A 26 -0.27 9.86 17.59
N PRO A 27 -0.50 10.44 18.79
CA PRO A 27 -1.15 9.71 19.87
C PRO A 27 -2.56 9.22 19.50
N GLU A 28 -3.37 10.07 18.86
CA GLU A 28 -4.73 9.69 18.42
C GLU A 28 -4.68 8.58 17.35
N THR A 29 -3.72 8.67 16.42
CA THR A 29 -3.53 7.67 15.37
C THR A 29 -3.17 6.31 15.96
N LEU A 30 -2.24 6.28 16.91
CA LEU A 30 -1.79 5.06 17.58
C LEU A 30 -2.91 4.45 18.43
N ASP A 31 -3.61 5.27 19.21
CA ASP A 31 -4.71 4.82 20.06
C ASP A 31 -5.84 4.20 19.23
N ILE A 32 -6.36 4.93 18.24
CA ILE A 32 -7.44 4.44 17.37
C ILE A 32 -6.99 3.21 16.59
N GLY A 33 -5.81 3.26 15.96
CA GLY A 33 -5.29 2.16 15.16
C GLY A 33 -5.11 0.88 15.98
N TYR A 34 -4.49 0.99 17.15
CA TYR A 34 -4.25 -0.13 18.07
C TYR A 34 -5.56 -0.79 18.52
N HIS A 35 -6.52 0.01 18.99
CA HIS A 35 -7.78 -0.48 19.53
C HIS A 35 -8.71 -0.99 18.44
N MET A 36 -8.82 -0.30 17.30
CA MET A 36 -9.68 -0.73 16.20
C MET A 36 -9.17 -2.00 15.51
N ALA A 37 -7.85 -2.16 15.34
CA ALA A 37 -7.29 -3.39 14.77
C ALA A 37 -7.57 -4.60 15.66
N ARG A 38 -7.35 -4.49 16.97
CA ARG A 38 -7.61 -5.59 17.93
C ARG A 38 -9.09 -5.85 18.13
N HIS A 39 -9.93 -4.82 18.13
CA HIS A 39 -11.37 -5.01 18.19
C HIS A 39 -11.87 -5.74 16.94
N ALA A 40 -11.38 -5.36 15.76
CA ALA A 40 -11.69 -6.06 14.52
C ALA A 40 -11.25 -7.53 14.57
N GLN A 41 -10.03 -7.81 15.07
CA GLN A 41 -9.51 -9.17 15.23
C GLN A 41 -10.41 -10.00 16.16
N GLY A 42 -10.78 -9.47 17.33
CA GLY A 42 -11.65 -10.16 18.29
C GLY A 42 -13.04 -10.48 17.73
N LEU A 43 -13.63 -9.56 16.95
CA LEU A 43 -14.93 -9.77 16.29
C LEU A 43 -14.85 -10.73 15.10
N GLY A 44 -13.68 -10.85 14.47
CA GLY A 44 -13.49 -11.59 13.22
C GLY A 44 -13.22 -13.08 13.35
N ALA A 45 -13.32 -13.67 14.55
CA ALA A 45 -13.03 -15.08 14.78
C ALA A 45 -13.82 -16.04 13.84
N ASN A 46 -15.05 -15.68 13.48
CA ASN A 46 -15.91 -16.45 12.58
C ASN A 46 -15.90 -15.95 11.12
N GLY A 47 -14.99 -15.04 10.76
CA GLY A 47 -14.85 -14.53 9.40
C GLY A 47 -14.37 -15.58 8.39
N THR A 48 -14.32 -15.22 7.12
CA THR A 48 -13.68 -16.05 6.09
C THR A 48 -12.18 -16.22 6.38
N PRO A 49 -11.51 -17.24 5.80
CA PRO A 49 -10.07 -17.39 5.95
C PRO A 49 -9.26 -16.13 5.58
N ILE A 50 -9.66 -15.44 4.50
CA ILE A 50 -9.01 -14.21 4.03
C ILE A 50 -9.21 -13.08 5.04
N GLU A 51 -10.44 -12.86 5.51
CA GLU A 51 -10.72 -11.82 6.51
C GLU A 51 -9.91 -12.05 7.77
N ARG A 52 -9.86 -13.28 8.30
CA ARG A 52 -9.04 -13.58 9.48
C ARG A 52 -7.56 -13.26 9.27
N ALA A 53 -7.00 -13.67 8.13
CA ALA A 53 -5.60 -13.41 7.82
C ALA A 53 -5.30 -11.89 7.70
N LEU A 54 -6.19 -11.10 7.10
CA LEU A 54 -6.07 -9.64 7.01
C LEU A 54 -6.20 -8.96 8.38
N LEU A 55 -7.09 -9.45 9.24
CA LEU A 55 -7.27 -8.97 10.60
C LEU A 55 -6.03 -9.24 11.46
N ASP A 56 -5.50 -10.47 11.36
CA ASP A 56 -4.28 -10.88 12.06
C ASP A 56 -3.05 -10.12 11.57
N ALA A 57 -2.95 -9.82 10.28
CA ALA A 57 -1.87 -8.97 9.76
C ALA A 57 -1.95 -7.54 10.31
N LEU A 58 -3.15 -6.93 10.34
CA LEU A 58 -3.29 -5.50 10.67
C LEU A 58 -2.85 -5.14 12.10
N VAL A 59 -2.94 -6.06 13.07
CA VAL A 59 -2.48 -5.77 14.44
C VAL A 59 -0.97 -5.51 14.51
N HIS A 60 -0.20 -5.98 13.54
CA HIS A 60 1.24 -5.71 13.44
C HIS A 60 1.57 -4.29 12.99
N ARG A 61 0.64 -3.60 12.32
CA ARG A 61 0.76 -2.18 11.96
C ARG A 61 0.68 -1.27 13.19
N TYR A 62 0.07 -1.74 14.29
CA TYR A 62 -0.09 -1.00 15.55
C TYR A 62 0.26 -1.86 16.77
N GLN A 63 1.54 -1.87 17.17
CA GLN A 63 2.01 -2.76 18.24
C GLN A 63 1.82 -2.16 19.65
N SER A 64 1.58 -0.86 19.75
CA SER A 64 1.34 -0.13 21.00
C SER A 64 0.37 1.06 20.75
N PRO A 65 -0.51 1.41 21.71
CA PRO A 65 -1.33 2.63 21.61
C PRO A 65 -0.58 3.88 22.07
N LYS A 66 0.64 3.72 22.60
CA LYS A 66 1.48 4.82 23.11
C LYS A 66 2.53 5.21 22.08
N ASP A 67 2.89 6.48 22.09
CA ASP A 67 4.00 7.03 21.31
C ASP A 67 5.26 6.17 21.44
N GLN A 68 5.93 5.98 20.30
CA GLN A 68 7.17 5.24 20.18
C GLN A 68 8.20 6.09 19.46
N GLU A 69 9.46 5.74 19.65
CA GLU A 69 10.56 6.29 18.87
C GLU A 69 10.34 6.04 17.37
N THR A 70 10.77 6.99 16.53
CA THR A 70 10.58 6.88 15.07
C THR A 70 11.16 5.58 14.50
N ALA A 71 12.31 5.14 15.01
CA ALA A 71 12.93 3.88 14.58
C ALA A 71 12.04 2.65 14.84
N GLU A 72 11.29 2.66 15.95
CA GLU A 72 10.38 1.58 16.31
C GLU A 72 9.12 1.61 15.43
N LEU A 73 8.57 2.79 15.13
CA LEU A 73 7.46 2.93 14.19
C LEU A 73 7.82 2.45 12.78
N LEU A 74 9.05 2.76 12.32
CA LEU A 74 9.55 2.25 11.04
C LEU A 74 9.67 0.71 11.05
N ARG A 75 10.13 0.12 12.16
CA ARG A 75 10.16 -1.35 12.33
C ARG A 75 8.76 -1.96 12.21
N TRP A 76 7.71 -1.27 12.63
CA TRP A 76 6.33 -1.77 12.48
C TRP A 76 5.90 -1.91 11.02
N ASN A 77 6.42 -1.05 10.11
CA ASN A 77 6.17 -1.21 8.68
C ASN A 77 6.77 -2.52 8.17
N ASP A 78 8.00 -2.87 8.59
CA ASP A 78 8.63 -4.13 8.22
C ASP A 78 7.87 -5.36 8.74
N VAL A 79 7.40 -5.31 9.99
CA VAL A 79 6.62 -6.42 10.58
C VAL A 79 5.27 -6.57 9.89
N TYR A 80 4.57 -5.47 9.62
CA TYR A 80 3.29 -5.51 8.91
C TYR A 80 3.45 -6.00 7.46
N ALA A 81 4.47 -5.50 6.76
CA ALA A 81 4.80 -5.94 5.41
C ALA A 81 5.14 -7.44 5.36
N SER A 82 5.90 -7.95 6.33
CA SER A 82 6.18 -9.38 6.47
C SER A 82 4.92 -10.20 6.71
N ALA A 83 4.02 -9.72 7.58
CA ALA A 83 2.73 -10.38 7.84
C ALA A 83 1.87 -10.42 6.56
N MET A 84 1.78 -9.30 5.82
CA MET A 84 1.06 -9.22 4.55
C MET A 84 1.67 -10.10 3.45
N ARG A 85 3.00 -10.29 3.43
CA ARG A 85 3.65 -11.27 2.55
C ARG A 85 3.13 -12.68 2.84
N GLY A 86 2.96 -13.03 4.11
CA GLY A 86 2.35 -14.28 4.54
C GLY A 86 0.87 -14.42 4.14
N VAL A 87 0.11 -13.32 4.14
CA VAL A 87 -1.29 -13.32 3.66
C VAL A 87 -1.33 -13.53 2.14
N TYR A 88 -0.51 -12.80 1.38
CA TYR A 88 -0.43 -12.96 -0.08
C TYR A 88 -0.02 -14.38 -0.49
N ALA A 89 0.95 -14.98 0.21
CA ALA A 89 1.35 -16.36 -0.05
C ALA A 89 0.20 -17.38 0.16
N GLN A 90 -0.73 -17.11 1.09
CA GLN A 90 -1.90 -17.95 1.32
C GLN A 90 -3.02 -17.70 0.31
N PHE A 91 -3.15 -16.46 -0.18
CA PHE A 91 -4.23 -16.03 -1.08
C PHE A 91 -3.68 -15.29 -2.32
N PRO A 92 -2.84 -15.93 -3.14
CA PRO A 92 -2.09 -15.24 -4.20
C PRO A 92 -2.93 -14.80 -5.41
N SER A 93 -4.18 -15.25 -5.50
CA SER A 93 -5.14 -14.90 -6.55
C SER A 93 -6.20 -13.90 -6.10
N ASP A 94 -6.18 -13.49 -4.82
CA ASP A 94 -7.06 -12.44 -4.33
C ASP A 94 -6.46 -11.07 -4.66
N LEU A 95 -7.16 -10.29 -5.48
CA LEU A 95 -6.66 -9.03 -6.03
C LEU A 95 -6.60 -7.91 -4.98
N ASP A 96 -7.50 -7.92 -4.00
CA ASP A 96 -7.46 -6.99 -2.88
C ASP A 96 -6.28 -7.31 -1.97
N VAL A 97 -6.00 -8.60 -1.71
CA VAL A 97 -4.81 -9.03 -0.96
C VAL A 97 -3.53 -8.63 -1.71
N ALA A 98 -3.47 -8.80 -3.04
CA ALA A 98 -2.33 -8.39 -3.85
C ALA A 98 -2.08 -6.88 -3.75
N ALA A 99 -3.13 -6.07 -3.82
CA ALA A 99 -3.03 -4.62 -3.64
C ALA A 99 -2.57 -4.24 -2.22
N LEU A 100 -3.22 -4.79 -1.19
CA LEU A 100 -2.86 -4.51 0.21
C LEU A 100 -1.43 -4.96 0.54
N PHE A 101 -0.96 -6.06 -0.06
CA PHE A 101 0.41 -6.51 0.08
C PHE A 101 1.40 -5.50 -0.55
N ALA A 102 1.16 -5.08 -1.79
CA ALA A 102 2.00 -4.07 -2.43
C ALA A 102 2.03 -2.74 -1.66
N GLU A 103 0.89 -2.29 -1.10
CA GLU A 103 0.83 -1.09 -0.24
C GLU A 103 1.69 -1.24 1.02
N ALA A 104 1.62 -2.40 1.68
CA ALA A 104 2.42 -2.68 2.87
C ALA A 104 3.92 -2.65 2.57
N MET A 105 4.35 -3.22 1.44
CA MET A 105 5.74 -3.19 0.99
C MET A 105 6.21 -1.76 0.67
N MET A 106 5.38 -1.01 -0.05
CA MET A 106 5.66 0.37 -0.46
C MET A 106 5.90 1.30 0.76
N ASN A 107 5.16 1.09 1.85
CA ASN A 107 5.31 1.88 3.08
C ASN A 107 6.61 1.59 3.86
N ARG A 108 7.39 0.57 3.50
CA ARG A 108 8.72 0.35 4.09
C ARG A 108 9.72 1.41 3.63
N THR A 109 9.57 1.88 2.39
CA THR A 109 10.50 2.83 1.74
C THR A 109 9.76 3.93 0.96
N PRO A 110 8.88 4.71 1.62
CA PRO A 110 8.08 5.74 0.96
C PRO A 110 8.99 6.75 0.25
N TRP A 111 8.66 7.07 -1.01
CA TRP A 111 9.47 7.92 -1.92
C TRP A 111 10.89 7.42 -2.20
N ARG A 112 11.21 6.17 -1.84
CA ARG A 112 12.52 5.54 -2.01
C ARG A 112 12.37 4.16 -2.64
N LEU A 113 11.64 4.07 -3.75
CA LEU A 113 11.45 2.82 -4.49
C LEU A 113 12.57 2.54 -5.52
N GLY A 114 13.38 3.54 -5.83
CA GLY A 114 14.53 3.41 -6.71
C GLY A 114 15.32 4.71 -6.77
N GLU A 115 16.52 4.61 -7.32
CA GLU A 115 17.32 5.77 -7.69
C GLU A 115 16.61 6.64 -8.73
N SER A 116 17.00 7.93 -8.84
CA SER A 116 16.38 8.86 -9.79
C SER A 116 16.43 8.36 -11.25
N ARG A 117 15.40 8.76 -12.03
CA ARG A 117 15.08 8.38 -13.43
C ARG A 117 16.26 8.16 -14.38
N ALA A 118 17.37 8.89 -14.24
CA ALA A 118 18.49 8.82 -15.18
C ALA A 118 19.31 7.52 -15.09
N ARG A 119 19.33 6.81 -13.94
CA ARG A 119 20.22 5.64 -13.75
C ARG A 119 19.65 4.54 -12.85
N GLY A 120 18.44 4.72 -12.33
CA GLY A 120 18.14 4.07 -11.07
C GLY A 120 17.69 2.62 -11.13
N LYS A 121 18.46 1.75 -10.48
CA LYS A 121 17.98 0.45 -10.03
C LYS A 121 17.06 0.64 -8.82
N PRO A 122 16.09 -0.26 -8.59
CA PRO A 122 15.43 -0.35 -7.29
C PRO A 122 16.45 -0.42 -6.15
N PHE A 123 16.14 0.21 -5.01
CA PHE A 123 16.95 0.02 -3.82
C PHE A 123 16.73 -1.39 -3.27
N ASP A 124 17.79 -2.04 -2.77
CA ASP A 124 17.76 -3.43 -2.31
C ASP A 124 16.71 -3.69 -1.21
N ASN A 125 16.36 -2.67 -0.43
CA ASN A 125 15.42 -2.77 0.69
C ASN A 125 13.99 -2.27 0.36
N ALA A 126 13.70 -1.94 -0.90
CA ALA A 126 12.42 -1.38 -1.30
C ALA A 126 11.41 -2.40 -1.83
N ASP A 127 11.85 -3.64 -2.10
CA ASP A 127 11.05 -4.73 -2.67
C ASP A 127 10.30 -4.35 -3.97
N THR A 128 10.77 -3.31 -4.68
CA THR A 128 10.09 -2.76 -5.87
C THR A 128 9.88 -3.80 -6.95
N LEU A 129 10.84 -4.71 -7.16
CA LEU A 129 10.71 -5.78 -8.15
C LEU A 129 9.61 -6.79 -7.77
N GLU A 130 9.50 -7.14 -6.49
CA GLU A 130 8.42 -8.01 -5.99
C GLU A 130 7.06 -7.33 -6.15
N MET A 131 6.97 -6.03 -5.81
CA MET A 131 5.75 -5.26 -6.03
C MET A 131 5.34 -5.22 -7.50
N VAL A 132 6.28 -4.96 -8.42
CA VAL A 132 6.00 -4.97 -9.87
C VAL A 132 5.46 -6.33 -10.31
N GLU A 133 6.09 -7.43 -9.89
CA GLU A 133 5.66 -8.78 -10.24
C GLU A 133 4.24 -9.08 -9.74
N VAL A 134 3.96 -8.78 -8.47
CA VAL A 134 2.63 -9.01 -7.87
C VAL A 134 1.56 -8.16 -8.55
N LEU A 135 1.84 -6.88 -8.80
CA LEU A 135 0.87 -5.96 -9.39
C LEU A 135 0.61 -6.30 -10.86
N GLU A 136 1.64 -6.62 -11.65
CA GLU A 136 1.48 -7.02 -13.05
C GLU A 136 0.72 -8.34 -13.16
N LYS A 137 1.04 -9.33 -12.31
CA LYS A 137 0.29 -10.58 -12.24
C LYS A 137 -1.18 -10.33 -11.90
N GLY A 138 -1.46 -9.56 -10.85
CA GLY A 138 -2.82 -9.24 -10.42
C GLY A 138 -3.61 -8.51 -11.51
N MET A 139 -3.00 -7.54 -12.21
CA MET A 139 -3.65 -6.84 -13.33
C MET A 139 -3.93 -7.77 -14.51
N ALA A 140 -3.05 -8.72 -14.80
CA ALA A 140 -3.25 -9.71 -15.86
C ALA A 140 -4.34 -10.75 -15.55
N GLU A 141 -4.50 -11.11 -14.27
CA GLU A 141 -5.53 -12.05 -13.80
C GLU A 141 -6.89 -11.37 -13.58
N SER A 142 -6.92 -10.02 -13.51
CA SER A 142 -8.13 -9.30 -13.21
C SER A 142 -9.11 -9.27 -14.38
N PRO A 143 -10.39 -9.66 -14.19
CA PRO A 143 -11.38 -9.63 -15.25
C PRO A 143 -11.82 -8.20 -15.62
N GLN A 144 -11.58 -7.22 -14.74
CA GLN A 144 -11.90 -5.81 -14.93
C GLN A 144 -10.80 -4.95 -14.28
N PRO A 145 -10.60 -3.69 -14.73
CA PRO A 145 -9.68 -2.76 -14.07
C PRO A 145 -9.87 -2.71 -12.54
N HIS A 146 -8.87 -3.13 -11.78
CA HIS A 146 -8.91 -3.12 -10.31
C HIS A 146 -8.26 -1.83 -9.76
N PRO A 147 -9.00 -0.94 -9.10
CA PRO A 147 -8.51 0.40 -8.76
C PRO A 147 -7.28 0.37 -7.85
N GLY A 148 -7.23 -0.54 -6.86
CA GLY A 148 -6.08 -0.67 -5.96
C GLY A 148 -4.81 -1.14 -6.65
N LEU A 149 -4.91 -2.04 -7.63
CA LEU A 149 -3.74 -2.56 -8.36
C LEU A 149 -3.18 -1.48 -9.29
N LEU A 150 -4.07 -0.82 -10.04
CA LEU A 150 -3.70 0.27 -10.94
C LEU A 150 -3.06 1.43 -10.18
N HIS A 151 -3.64 1.83 -9.05
CA HIS A 151 -3.12 2.88 -8.19
C HIS A 151 -1.71 2.58 -7.72
N LEU A 152 -1.50 1.41 -7.13
CA LEU A 152 -0.19 1.03 -6.59
C LEU A 152 0.85 0.78 -7.67
N TYR A 153 0.44 0.30 -8.85
CA TYR A 153 1.35 0.15 -9.98
C TYR A 153 1.84 1.50 -10.50
N ILE A 154 0.96 2.51 -10.56
CA ILE A 154 1.36 3.88 -10.90
C ILE A 154 2.42 4.41 -9.93
N HIS A 155 2.19 4.32 -8.61
CA HIS A 155 3.19 4.75 -7.61
C HIS A 155 4.49 3.94 -7.70
N THR A 156 4.40 2.64 -7.98
CA THR A 156 5.59 1.79 -8.12
C THR A 156 6.43 2.21 -9.32
N MET A 157 5.79 2.65 -10.41
CA MET A 157 6.45 2.95 -11.68
C MET A 157 6.82 4.42 -11.89
N GLU A 158 6.23 5.36 -11.15
CA GLU A 158 6.38 6.81 -11.39
C GLU A 158 7.84 7.32 -11.33
N MET A 159 8.68 6.70 -10.50
CA MET A 159 10.10 7.04 -10.41
C MET A 159 11.03 6.02 -11.09
N SER A 160 10.46 5.02 -11.78
CA SER A 160 11.24 3.99 -12.45
C SER A 160 11.98 4.54 -13.68
N SER A 161 12.91 3.76 -14.21
CA SER A 161 13.55 4.03 -15.51
C SER A 161 12.63 3.75 -16.71
N THR A 162 11.47 3.13 -16.48
CA THR A 162 10.51 2.72 -17.52
C THR A 162 9.05 3.08 -17.16
N PRO A 163 8.75 4.35 -16.83
CA PRO A 163 7.41 4.76 -16.39
C PRO A 163 6.34 4.51 -17.46
N GLN A 164 6.72 4.42 -18.75
CA GLN A 164 5.82 4.14 -19.87
C GLN A 164 5.08 2.80 -19.71
N ARG A 165 5.63 1.84 -18.97
CA ARG A 165 4.96 0.56 -18.68
C ARG A 165 3.62 0.75 -17.95
N ALA A 166 3.48 1.83 -17.19
CA ALA A 166 2.27 2.16 -16.45
C ALA A 166 1.28 3.07 -17.21
N LEU A 167 1.52 3.39 -18.49
CA LEU A 167 0.60 4.23 -19.27
C LEU A 167 -0.79 3.61 -19.38
N LEU A 168 -0.88 2.32 -19.74
CA LEU A 168 -2.17 1.63 -19.83
C LEU A 168 -2.90 1.62 -18.48
N ALA A 169 -2.17 1.42 -17.37
CA ALA A 169 -2.75 1.44 -16.04
C ALA A 169 -3.28 2.85 -15.66
N ALA A 170 -2.53 3.89 -16.01
CA ALA A 170 -2.93 5.29 -15.84
C ALA A 170 -4.21 5.61 -16.63
N ASP A 171 -4.28 5.20 -17.90
CA ASP A 171 -5.45 5.40 -18.75
C ASP A 171 -6.69 4.68 -18.23
N GLN A 172 -6.53 3.45 -17.73
CA GLN A 172 -7.60 2.66 -17.13
C GLN A 172 -8.10 3.23 -15.80
N LEU A 173 -7.19 3.76 -14.95
CA LEU A 173 -7.57 4.30 -13.65
C LEU A 173 -8.33 5.62 -13.77
N ARG A 174 -7.96 6.46 -14.74
CA ARG A 174 -8.50 7.82 -14.90
C ARG A 174 -10.03 7.92 -14.84
N PRO A 175 -10.81 7.11 -15.58
CA PRO A 175 -12.28 7.17 -15.52
C PRO A 175 -12.89 6.29 -14.42
N LEU A 176 -12.10 5.45 -13.74
CA LEU A 176 -12.62 4.31 -12.97
C LEU A 176 -13.26 4.74 -11.65
N VAL A 177 -12.69 5.74 -10.96
CA VAL A 177 -13.16 6.21 -9.65
C VAL A 177 -13.19 7.74 -9.60
N PRO A 178 -14.08 8.39 -10.38
CA PRO A 178 -14.05 9.84 -10.59
C PRO A 178 -14.33 10.67 -9.33
N GLU A 179 -15.06 10.09 -8.36
CA GLU A 179 -15.38 10.74 -7.08
C GLU A 179 -14.19 10.75 -6.10
N CYS A 180 -13.13 9.97 -6.37
CA CYS A 180 -11.93 9.95 -5.53
C CYS A 180 -10.87 10.88 -6.12
N GLY A 181 -10.79 12.12 -5.61
CA GLY A 181 -9.82 13.12 -6.08
C GLY A 181 -8.35 12.65 -6.03
N HIS A 182 -8.01 11.71 -5.14
CA HIS A 182 -6.71 11.04 -5.13
C HIS A 182 -6.52 10.19 -6.39
N LEU A 183 -7.38 9.20 -6.60
CA LEU A 183 -7.29 8.29 -7.75
C LEU A 183 -7.46 9.01 -9.10
N LEU A 184 -8.24 10.08 -9.14
CA LEU A 184 -8.40 10.92 -10.34
C LEU A 184 -7.10 11.59 -10.77
N HIS A 185 -6.23 12.00 -9.82
CA HIS A 185 -4.96 12.64 -10.16
C HIS A 185 -3.83 11.64 -10.44
N MET A 186 -3.91 10.42 -9.90
CA MET A 186 -2.85 9.41 -10.02
C MET A 186 -2.28 9.25 -11.45
N PRO A 187 -3.09 9.21 -12.53
CA PRO A 187 -2.56 9.12 -13.89
C PRO A 187 -1.53 10.19 -14.26
N ALA A 188 -1.64 11.40 -13.70
CA ALA A 188 -0.71 12.50 -13.97
C ALA A 188 0.74 12.17 -13.55
N HIS A 189 0.93 11.31 -12.55
CA HIS A 189 2.26 10.85 -12.11
C HIS A 189 3.00 10.12 -13.23
N ILE A 190 2.30 9.40 -14.11
CA ILE A 190 2.91 8.74 -15.28
C ILE A 190 3.00 9.69 -16.47
N TYR A 191 1.93 10.45 -16.75
CA TYR A 191 1.89 11.34 -17.91
C TYR A 191 3.01 12.40 -17.87
N MET A 192 3.24 13.01 -16.70
CA MET A 192 4.34 13.99 -16.55
C MET A 192 5.71 13.37 -16.80
N GLN A 193 5.89 12.08 -16.47
CA GLN A 193 7.15 11.39 -16.69
C GLN A 193 7.35 11.01 -18.16
N CYS A 194 6.29 10.63 -18.86
CA CYS A 194 6.38 10.17 -20.25
C CYS A 194 6.42 11.34 -21.26
N GLY A 195 6.05 12.55 -20.85
CA GLY A 195 5.89 13.70 -21.76
C GLY A 195 4.55 13.64 -22.50
N PRO A 196 4.26 14.60 -23.39
CA PRO A 196 3.02 14.59 -24.16
C PRO A 196 2.94 13.31 -25.01
N LEU A 197 1.90 12.52 -24.77
CA LEU A 197 1.46 11.47 -25.69
C LEU A 197 1.01 12.18 -26.98
N LEU A 198 1.77 12.00 -28.06
CA LEU A 198 1.40 12.43 -29.41
C LEU A 198 0.29 11.52 -29.95
#